data_AF-A0A2D0N402-F1
#
_entry.id   AF-A0A2D0N402-F1
#
_cell.length_a   1.000
_cell.length_b   1.000
_cell.length_c   1.000
_cell.angle_alpha   90.00
_cell.angle_beta   90.00
_cell.angle_gamma   90.00
#
_symmetry.space_group_name_H-M   'P 1'
#
loop_
_entity.id
_entity.type
_entity.pdbx_description
1 polymer ?
#
loop_
_entity_poly.entity_id
_entity_poly.type
_entity_poly.pdbx_seq_one_letter_code
_entity_poly.pdbx_strand_id
1 'polypeptide(L)'
;MTYTPNSLSPDQKEILDAFDRCPDFAIFNLKEKQMLLTLVDTQEFFEGNQVFSVEEEGKKFFIVIHGKFSIRLKSNDYKECIAGDIFGEIAVFSEKHRLGTVRALEPSKLIVFNSEIFFNPEILPSSLILKLVRALTKKMISYFYQEELLSSQEMIRKGESESREFKTSINREVRTPIVRTLCGFMNLHGGTVFVGVTDGGQVAGVDATTKDLDKFERDIRSLIRLRLGTFFNNLVHFELEGIYGKTIVRIDCDAARSPVFFRTYNQQEEQEEFIVRTGNANTHIKKGSEIIKYYQRRYK
;
A
#
# COMPACT_ATOMS: atom_id res chain seq x y z
N MET A 1 21.49 29.43 40.19
CA MET A 1 20.38 30.07 39.45
C MET A 1 19.45 28.98 38.97
N THR A 2 18.27 28.91 39.58
CA THR A 2 17.21 27.94 39.27
C THR A 2 16.54 28.31 37.96
N TYR A 3 16.71 27.46 36.93
CA TYR A 3 16.07 27.58 35.62
C TYR A 3 14.56 27.41 35.77
N THR A 4 13.79 28.45 35.46
CA THR A 4 12.32 28.39 35.36
C THR A 4 11.90 27.75 34.03
N PRO A 5 10.75 27.04 33.96
CA PRO A 5 10.35 26.32 32.76
C PRO A 5 9.98 27.30 31.63
N ASN A 6 10.65 27.15 30.49
CA ASN A 6 10.40 27.84 29.22
C ASN A 6 8.90 27.89 28.88
N SER A 7 8.37 29.10 28.68
CA SER A 7 7.13 29.30 27.93
C SER A 7 7.41 29.06 26.44
N LEU A 8 7.06 27.88 25.92
CA LEU A 8 7.15 27.58 24.49
C LEU A 8 6.42 28.65 23.67
N SER A 9 7.03 29.09 22.56
CA SER A 9 6.36 29.99 21.61
C SER A 9 5.16 29.31 20.95
N PRO A 10 4.21 30.07 20.35
CA PRO A 10 3.09 29.48 19.61
C PRO A 10 3.54 28.47 18.54
N ASP A 11 4.57 28.82 17.76
CA ASP A 11 5.14 27.92 16.73
C ASP A 11 5.73 26.65 17.35
N GLN A 12 6.43 26.78 18.48
CA GLN A 12 7.00 25.63 19.19
C GLN A 12 5.91 24.68 19.73
N LYS A 13 4.79 25.22 20.22
CA LYS A 13 3.65 24.40 20.64
C LYS A 13 3.03 23.66 19.46
N GLU A 14 2.86 24.34 18.34
CA GLU A 14 2.32 23.75 17.11
C GLU A 14 3.19 22.58 16.60
N ILE A 15 4.52 22.73 16.63
CA ILE A 15 5.48 21.67 16.29
C ILE A 15 5.34 20.49 17.25
N LEU A 16 5.25 20.75 18.55
CA LEU A 16 5.11 19.71 19.57
C LEU A 16 3.80 18.93 19.40
N ASP A 17 2.70 19.62 19.12
CA ASP A 17 1.39 19.02 18.84
C ASP A 17 1.43 18.17 17.56
N ALA A 18 2.21 18.56 16.55
CA ALA A 18 2.43 17.74 15.37
C ALA A 18 3.27 16.49 15.67
N PHE A 19 4.29 16.57 16.54
CA PHE A 19 5.00 15.39 17.03
C PHE A 19 4.10 14.43 17.82
N ASP A 20 3.14 14.96 18.58
CA ASP A 20 2.18 14.15 19.33
C ASP A 20 1.15 13.46 18.43
N ARG A 21 0.73 14.13 17.34
CA ARG A 21 -0.15 13.55 16.33
C ARG A 21 0.54 12.52 15.43
N CYS A 22 1.87 12.59 15.30
CA CYS A 22 2.63 11.67 14.47
C CYS A 22 2.77 10.28 15.15
N PRO A 23 2.15 9.20 14.61
CA PRO A 23 2.15 7.90 15.28
C PRO A 23 3.54 7.29 15.45
N ASP A 24 4.46 7.58 14.53
CA ASP A 24 5.84 7.10 14.57
C ASP A 24 6.69 7.85 15.61
N PHE A 25 6.20 8.99 16.09
CA PHE A 25 6.81 9.78 17.17
C PHE A 25 6.22 9.49 18.56
N ALA A 26 5.29 8.53 18.68
CA ALA A 26 4.73 8.11 19.98
C ALA A 26 5.77 7.51 20.94
N ILE A 27 6.90 7.04 20.40
CA ILE A 27 8.00 6.42 21.16
C ILE A 27 8.92 7.41 21.88
N PHE A 28 8.75 8.70 21.60
CA PHE A 28 9.56 9.78 22.14
C PHE A 28 8.86 10.39 23.35
N ASN A 29 9.60 10.57 24.45
CA ASN A 29 9.10 11.28 25.61
C ASN A 29 9.16 12.81 25.39
N LEU A 30 8.53 13.57 26.29
CA LEU A 30 8.45 15.03 26.19
C LEU A 30 9.84 15.70 26.11
N LYS A 31 10.82 15.25 26.91
CA LYS A 31 12.17 15.82 26.91
C LYS A 31 12.89 15.60 25.57
N GLU A 32 12.70 14.41 24.99
CA GLU A 32 13.25 14.06 23.67
C GLU A 32 12.59 14.90 22.57
N LYS A 33 11.26 15.07 22.60
CA LYS A 33 10.53 15.93 21.65
C LYS A 33 10.96 17.39 21.76
N GLN A 34 11.16 17.90 22.98
CA GLN A 34 11.68 19.25 23.22
C GLN A 34 13.09 19.44 22.66
N MET A 35 13.91 18.39 22.65
CA MET A 35 15.25 18.44 22.06
C MET A 35 15.20 18.39 20.52
N LEU A 36 14.30 17.61 19.94
CA LEU A 36 14.06 17.62 18.49
C LEU A 36 13.52 18.97 18.00
N LEU A 37 12.71 19.61 18.83
CA LEU A 37 12.13 20.93 18.54
C LEU A 37 13.20 22.03 18.35
N THR A 38 14.40 21.88 18.92
CA THR A 38 15.50 22.82 18.70
C THR A 38 16.28 22.57 17.41
N LEU A 39 15.93 21.53 16.65
CA LEU A 39 16.67 21.03 15.48
C LEU A 39 15.84 21.04 14.20
N VAL A 40 14.65 21.61 14.24
CA VAL A 40 13.70 21.64 13.12
C VAL A 40 13.34 23.06 12.74
N ASP A 41 13.01 23.22 11.46
CA ASP A 41 12.41 24.42 10.91
C ASP A 41 10.95 24.14 10.51
N THR A 42 10.21 25.19 10.17
CA THR A 42 8.88 25.06 9.56
C THR A 42 8.84 25.72 8.19
N GLN A 43 8.05 25.16 7.28
CA GLN A 43 7.86 25.72 5.94
C GLN A 43 6.39 25.67 5.53
N GLU A 44 5.90 26.78 4.98
CA GLU A 44 4.53 26.94 4.49
C GLU A 44 4.47 26.82 2.96
N PHE A 45 3.33 26.34 2.47
CA PHE A 45 3.08 26.08 1.06
C PHE A 45 1.67 26.51 0.68
N PHE A 46 1.53 27.13 -0.50
CA PHE A 46 0.23 27.37 -1.13
C PHE A 46 -0.22 26.14 -1.93
N GLU A 47 -1.51 26.07 -2.24
CA GLU A 47 -2.06 25.04 -3.13
C GLU A 47 -1.27 24.97 -4.45
N GLY A 48 -0.96 23.74 -4.88
CA GLY A 48 -0.21 23.47 -6.10
C GLY A 48 1.30 23.66 -5.99
N ASN A 49 1.82 24.25 -4.90
CA ASN A 49 3.27 24.38 -4.69
C ASN A 49 3.92 22.99 -4.57
N GLN A 50 5.06 22.83 -5.25
CA GLN A 50 5.88 21.63 -5.13
C GLN A 50 6.77 21.72 -3.90
N VAL A 51 6.79 20.66 -3.10
CA VAL A 51 7.70 20.54 -1.95
C VAL A 51 9.06 20.04 -2.43
N PHE A 52 9.05 18.97 -3.24
CA PHE A 52 10.22 18.47 -3.98
C PHE A 52 9.75 17.59 -5.15
N SER A 53 10.60 17.43 -6.17
CA SER A 53 10.42 16.45 -7.24
C SER A 53 11.27 15.20 -7.03
N VAL A 54 10.94 14.15 -7.78
CA VAL A 54 11.66 12.88 -7.76
C VAL A 54 13.13 12.98 -8.25
N GLU A 55 13.42 14.00 -9.05
CA GLU A 55 14.76 14.27 -9.61
C GLU A 55 15.61 15.16 -8.69
N GLU A 56 15.01 15.76 -7.66
CA GLU A 56 15.74 16.59 -6.70
C GLU A 56 16.51 15.71 -5.70
N GLU A 57 17.82 15.90 -5.62
CA GLU A 57 18.58 15.39 -4.48
C GLU A 57 18.15 16.11 -3.20
N GLY A 58 17.99 15.37 -2.11
CA GLY A 58 17.52 15.97 -0.87
C GLY A 58 17.95 15.22 0.37
N LYS A 59 18.44 15.98 1.35
CA LYS A 59 18.80 15.53 2.69
C LYS A 59 17.74 15.92 3.72
N LYS A 60 16.47 15.99 3.33
CA LYS A 60 15.40 16.51 4.20
C LYS A 60 14.22 15.57 4.25
N PHE A 61 13.63 15.39 5.42
CA PHE A 61 12.32 14.75 5.57
C PHE A 61 11.36 15.69 6.31
N PHE A 62 10.08 15.37 6.22
CA PHE A 62 9.03 16.29 6.62
C PHE A 62 7.98 15.60 7.49
N ILE A 63 7.37 16.37 8.38
CA ILE A 63 6.17 15.98 9.13
C ILE A 63 5.08 17.02 8.84
N VAL A 64 3.88 16.57 8.50
CA VAL A 64 2.76 17.50 8.23
C VAL A 64 2.21 18.07 9.53
N ILE A 65 2.21 19.40 9.64
CA ILE A 65 1.54 20.11 10.75
C ILE A 65 0.05 20.23 10.47
N HIS A 66 -0.30 20.77 9.30
CA HIS A 66 -1.66 20.88 8.80
C HIS A 66 -1.67 20.95 7.28
N GLY A 67 -2.86 20.80 6.70
CA GLY A 67 -3.07 20.76 5.26
C GLY A 67 -2.98 19.36 4.67
N LYS A 68 -2.93 19.29 3.34
CA LYS A 68 -2.89 18.04 2.58
C LYS A 68 -1.83 18.09 1.48
N PHE A 69 -1.09 17.01 1.33
CA PHE A 69 -0.08 16.83 0.31
C PHE A 69 -0.37 15.58 -0.54
N SER A 70 -0.04 15.64 -1.83
CA SER A 70 0.00 14.48 -2.71
C SER A 70 1.43 13.99 -2.87
N ILE A 71 1.61 12.67 -2.87
CA ILE A 71 2.85 12.00 -3.26
C ILE A 71 2.57 11.18 -4.51
N ARG A 72 3.26 11.50 -5.60
CA ARG A 72 3.24 10.69 -6.82
C ARG A 72 4.54 9.89 -6.94
N LEU A 73 4.44 8.58 -6.80
CA LEU A 73 5.59 7.67 -6.87
C LEU A 73 6.04 7.45 -8.32
N LYS A 74 7.26 6.93 -8.52
CA LYS A 74 7.75 6.54 -9.85
C LYS A 74 6.88 5.47 -10.52
N SER A 75 6.25 4.59 -9.74
CA SER A 75 5.28 3.59 -10.20
C SER A 75 3.96 4.18 -10.70
N ASN A 76 3.80 5.51 -10.66
CA ASN A 76 2.55 6.24 -10.91
C ASN A 76 1.48 6.07 -9.81
N ASP A 77 1.84 5.40 -8.70
CA ASP A 77 0.99 5.35 -7.51
C ASP A 77 0.82 6.73 -6.89
N TYR A 78 -0.38 6.98 -6.38
CA TYR A 78 -0.77 8.23 -5.75
C TYR A 78 -1.10 7.99 -4.28
N LYS A 79 -0.49 8.78 -3.40
CA LYS A 79 -0.80 8.78 -1.96
C LYS A 79 -1.09 10.19 -1.48
N GLU A 80 -1.95 10.32 -0.50
CA GLU A 80 -2.18 11.57 0.21
C GLU A 80 -1.51 11.52 1.59
N CYS A 81 -1.00 12.66 2.03
CA CYS A 81 -0.47 12.84 3.37
C CYS A 81 -1.21 13.98 4.05
N ILE A 82 -1.57 13.75 5.31
CA ILE A 82 -2.32 14.66 6.17
C ILE A 82 -1.53 14.92 7.46
N ALA A 83 -2.06 15.79 8.32
CA ALA A 83 -1.44 16.11 9.61
C ALA A 83 -1.00 14.87 10.40
N GLY A 84 0.27 14.89 10.85
CA GLY A 84 0.91 13.77 11.55
C GLY A 84 1.67 12.80 10.64
N ASP A 85 1.47 12.84 9.31
CA ASP A 85 2.21 11.98 8.39
C ASP A 85 3.65 12.45 8.19
N ILE A 86 4.55 11.47 8.08
CA ILE A 86 5.95 11.65 7.64
C ILE A 86 6.05 11.39 6.14
N PHE A 87 6.88 12.15 5.43
CA PHE A 87 7.33 11.80 4.08
C PHE A 87 8.72 12.36 3.75
N GLY A 88 9.31 11.82 2.67
CA GLY A 88 10.63 12.25 2.18
C GLY A 88 11.80 11.64 2.95
N GLU A 89 11.53 10.72 3.88
CA GLU A 89 12.50 10.07 4.76
C GLU A 89 13.46 9.12 4.05
N ILE A 90 13.08 8.55 2.90
CA ILE A 90 13.98 7.70 2.10
C ILE A 90 15.26 8.43 1.67
N ALA A 91 15.17 9.73 1.46
CA ALA A 91 16.30 10.55 1.05
C ALA A 91 17.33 10.72 2.20
N VAL A 92 16.91 10.51 3.45
CA VAL A 92 17.78 10.49 4.64
C VAL A 92 18.74 9.28 4.60
N PHE A 93 18.29 8.13 4.11
CA PHE A 93 19.06 6.88 4.11
C PHE A 93 19.76 6.58 2.79
N SER A 94 19.13 6.93 1.66
CA SER A 94 19.71 6.71 0.33
C SER A 94 20.67 7.83 -0.09
N GLU A 95 20.82 8.85 0.76
CA GLU A 95 21.63 10.07 0.60
C GLU A 95 21.36 10.93 -0.64
N LYS A 96 20.49 10.50 -1.57
CA LYS A 96 20.26 11.19 -2.85
C LYS A 96 18.85 11.05 -3.43
N HIS A 97 18.15 9.93 -3.24
CA HIS A 97 16.98 9.63 -4.06
C HIS A 97 15.66 9.89 -3.34
N ARG A 98 14.77 10.63 -4.02
CA ARG A 98 13.36 10.80 -3.62
C ARG A 98 12.53 9.63 -4.15
N LEU A 99 11.56 9.18 -3.35
CA LEU A 99 10.64 8.11 -3.75
C LEU A 99 9.63 8.58 -4.82
N GLY A 100 9.31 9.88 -4.82
CA GLY A 100 8.32 10.48 -5.71
C GLY A 100 8.35 12.01 -5.65
N THR A 101 7.40 12.63 -6.35
CA THR A 101 7.19 14.08 -6.34
C THR A 101 6.08 14.43 -5.35
N VAL A 102 6.29 15.45 -4.53
CA VAL A 102 5.32 15.90 -3.51
C VAL A 102 4.82 17.31 -3.79
N ARG A 103 3.50 17.51 -3.72
CA ARG A 103 2.85 18.82 -3.92
C ARG A 103 1.78 19.07 -2.87
N ALA A 104 1.67 20.32 -2.43
CA ALA A 104 0.56 20.77 -1.59
C ALA A 104 -0.74 20.79 -2.40
N LEU A 105 -1.82 20.28 -1.82
CA LEU A 105 -3.17 20.27 -2.42
C LEU A 105 -4.06 21.38 -1.86
N GLU A 106 -3.62 22.04 -0.79
CA GLU A 106 -4.28 23.16 -0.11
C GLU A 106 -3.22 23.95 0.68
N PRO A 107 -3.53 25.14 1.23
CA PRO A 107 -2.62 25.86 2.13
C PRO A 107 -2.16 24.97 3.29
N SER A 108 -0.85 24.70 3.36
CA SER A 108 -0.29 23.64 4.21
C SER A 108 1.02 24.06 4.86
N LYS A 109 1.37 23.41 5.97
CA LYS A 109 2.62 23.68 6.72
C LYS A 109 3.30 22.39 7.14
N LEU A 110 4.63 22.37 7.03
CA LEU A 110 5.49 21.23 7.32
C LEU A 110 6.51 21.58 8.41
N ILE A 111 6.85 20.59 9.24
CA ILE A 111 8.12 20.54 9.96
C ILE A 111 9.17 20.01 8.99
N VAL A 112 10.34 20.64 8.97
CA VAL A 112 11.48 20.28 8.13
C VAL A 112 12.62 19.77 8.99
N PHE A 113 13.04 18.54 8.77
CA PHE A 113 14.24 17.96 9.37
C PHE A 113 15.34 17.86 8.32
N ASN A 114 16.55 18.28 8.67
CA ASN A 114 17.75 18.04 7.88
C ASN A 114 18.42 16.70 8.32
N SER A 115 18.87 15.89 7.38
CA SER A 115 19.52 14.60 7.67
C SER A 115 20.96 14.76 8.15
N GLU A 116 21.59 15.91 7.89
CA GLU A 116 22.98 16.16 8.30
C GLU A 116 23.15 16.17 9.83
N ILE A 117 22.12 16.60 10.56
CA ILE A 117 22.09 16.55 12.03
C ILE A 117 21.72 15.16 12.58
N PHE A 118 21.16 14.30 11.74
CA PHE A 118 20.44 13.11 12.17
C PHE A 118 21.36 11.99 12.65
N PHE A 119 22.51 11.83 11.98
CA PHE A 119 23.51 10.80 12.31
C PHE A 119 24.72 11.37 13.05
N ASN A 120 24.64 12.61 13.54
CA ASN A 120 25.74 13.24 14.26
C ASN A 120 25.58 13.03 15.79
N PRO A 121 26.40 12.15 16.42
CA PRO A 121 26.31 11.89 17.85
C PRO A 121 26.72 13.08 18.73
N GLU A 122 27.39 14.10 18.17
CA GLU A 122 27.73 15.33 18.88
C GLU A 122 26.51 16.26 19.03
N ILE A 123 25.54 16.15 18.12
CA ILE A 123 24.30 16.95 18.12
C ILE A 123 23.18 16.20 18.83
N LEU A 124 23.08 14.89 18.58
CA LEU A 124 22.00 14.04 19.08
C LEU A 124 22.55 12.84 19.87
N PRO A 125 22.04 12.58 21.09
CA PRO A 125 22.35 11.35 21.82
C PRO A 125 22.01 10.12 20.98
N SER A 126 22.87 9.10 21.00
CA SER A 126 22.69 7.88 20.20
C SER A 126 21.35 7.18 20.44
N SER A 127 20.80 7.27 21.66
CA SER A 127 19.48 6.73 21.98
C SER A 127 18.37 7.42 21.19
N LEU A 128 18.50 8.73 20.94
CA LEU A 128 17.53 9.49 20.16
C LEU A 128 17.68 9.23 18.66
N ILE A 129 18.91 9.15 18.18
CA ILE A 129 19.22 8.73 16.80
C ILE A 129 18.57 7.37 16.51
N LEU A 130 18.75 6.39 17.39
CA LEU A 130 18.13 5.07 17.25
C LEU A 130 16.60 5.13 17.20
N LYS A 131 15.96 5.97 18.03
CA LYS A 131 14.50 6.16 17.98
C LYS A 131 14.05 6.79 16.66
N LEU A 132 14.78 7.79 16.17
CA LEU A 132 14.48 8.42 14.89
C LEU A 132 14.66 7.43 13.73
N VAL A 133 15.76 6.68 13.69
CA VAL A 133 15.97 5.60 12.70
C VAL A 133 14.81 4.62 12.75
N ARG A 134 14.36 4.20 13.95
CA ARG A 134 13.20 3.31 14.11
C ARG A 134 11.90 3.92 13.58
N ALA A 135 11.65 5.21 13.84
CA ALA A 135 10.47 5.91 13.35
C ALA A 135 10.46 5.99 11.81
N LEU A 136 11.58 6.41 11.21
CA LEU A 136 11.68 6.54 9.76
C LEU A 136 11.66 5.19 9.04
N THR A 137 12.33 4.16 9.59
CA THR A 137 12.27 2.80 9.02
C THR A 137 10.86 2.22 9.07
N LYS A 138 10.11 2.43 10.16
CA LYS A 138 8.69 2.05 10.21
C LYS A 138 7.86 2.74 9.13
N LYS A 139 8.11 4.03 8.89
CA LYS A 139 7.50 4.75 7.77
C LYS A 139 7.92 4.17 6.41
N MET A 140 9.20 3.84 6.20
CA MET A 140 9.67 3.18 4.98
C MET A 140 8.92 1.87 4.75
N ILE A 141 8.78 1.03 5.79
CA ILE A 141 8.03 -0.23 5.72
C ILE A 141 6.56 0.03 5.33
N SER A 142 5.95 1.15 5.75
CA SER A 142 4.59 1.53 5.32
C SER A 142 4.40 1.69 3.81
N TYR A 143 5.47 2.02 3.07
CA TYR A 143 5.40 2.04 1.61
C TYR A 143 5.35 0.63 1.01
N PHE A 144 6.05 -0.33 1.62
CA PHE A 144 6.04 -1.74 1.21
C PHE A 144 4.80 -2.51 1.70
N TYR A 145 4.16 -2.04 2.78
CA TYR A 145 2.91 -2.62 3.31
C TYR A 145 1.73 -2.52 2.34
N GLN A 146 1.87 -1.79 1.23
CA GLN A 146 0.76 -1.58 0.31
C GLN A 146 0.48 -2.70 -0.69
N GLU A 147 1.33 -3.72 -0.88
CA GLU A 147 0.83 -5.04 -1.38
C GLU A 147 1.79 -6.25 -1.43
N GLU A 148 3.08 -6.18 -1.03
CA GLU A 148 3.99 -7.32 -1.27
C GLU A 148 4.60 -8.02 -0.03
N LEU A 149 4.54 -7.43 1.18
CA LEU A 149 5.30 -7.95 2.34
C LEU A 149 4.47 -8.42 3.54
N LEU A 150 3.14 -8.38 3.47
CA LEU A 150 2.31 -8.95 4.54
C LEU A 150 2.39 -10.47 4.48
N SER A 151 2.55 -11.11 5.64
CA SER A 151 2.32 -12.54 5.72
C SER A 151 0.85 -12.82 5.40
N SER A 152 0.58 -13.99 4.82
CA SER A 152 -0.79 -14.43 4.52
C SER A 152 -1.68 -14.43 5.76
N GLN A 153 -1.12 -14.66 6.95
CA GLN A 153 -1.83 -14.53 8.22
C GLN A 153 -2.38 -13.11 8.45
N GLU A 154 -1.57 -12.08 8.24
CA GLU A 154 -2.00 -10.69 8.42
C GLU A 154 -2.93 -10.23 7.29
N MET A 155 -2.74 -10.72 6.06
CA MET A 155 -3.67 -10.46 4.95
C MET A 155 -5.05 -11.04 5.23
N ILE A 156 -5.12 -12.28 5.72
CA ILE A 156 -6.36 -12.95 6.11
C ILE A 156 -7.04 -12.19 7.25
N ARG A 157 -6.29 -11.77 8.27
CA ARG A 157 -6.82 -11.03 9.43
C ARG A 157 -7.46 -9.70 9.03
N LYS A 158 -6.94 -9.03 8.01
CA LYS A 158 -7.50 -7.78 7.47
C LYS A 158 -8.81 -7.96 6.71
N GLY A 159 -9.23 -9.20 6.44
CA GLY A 159 -10.47 -9.49 5.74
C GLY A 159 -10.42 -9.28 4.24
N GLU A 160 -11.55 -9.58 3.59
CA GLU A 160 -11.76 -9.36 2.16
C GLU A 160 -11.73 -7.88 1.80
N SER A 161 -11.33 -7.58 0.57
CA SER A 161 -11.28 -6.22 0.02
C SER A 161 -11.39 -6.24 -1.50
N GLU A 162 -11.14 -5.10 -2.13
CA GLU A 162 -11.04 -5.00 -3.59
C GLU A 162 -9.83 -5.72 -4.19
N SER A 163 -8.86 -6.14 -3.37
CA SER A 163 -7.68 -6.92 -3.76
C SER A 163 -7.50 -8.21 -2.95
N ARG A 164 -8.48 -8.59 -2.11
CA ARG A 164 -8.46 -9.85 -1.32
C ARG A 164 -9.80 -10.55 -1.36
N GLU A 165 -9.77 -11.84 -1.68
CA GLU A 165 -10.95 -12.70 -1.75
C GLU A 165 -10.69 -14.01 -1.02
N PHE A 166 -11.67 -14.49 -0.26
CA PHE A 166 -11.59 -15.77 0.44
C PHE A 166 -12.48 -16.83 -0.20
N LYS A 167 -12.00 -18.07 -0.19
CA LYS A 167 -12.76 -19.26 -0.55
C LYS A 167 -12.46 -20.35 0.46
N THR A 168 -13.49 -21.07 0.88
CA THR A 168 -13.35 -22.10 1.91
C THR A 168 -12.79 -23.42 1.39
N SER A 169 -13.03 -23.75 0.11
CA SER A 169 -12.70 -25.06 -0.46
C SER A 169 -12.15 -24.95 -1.88
N ILE A 170 -11.60 -26.06 -2.38
CA ILE A 170 -11.10 -26.21 -3.77
C ILE A 170 -12.13 -26.87 -4.71
N ASN A 171 -13.40 -26.89 -4.31
CA ASN A 171 -14.47 -27.55 -5.04
C ASN A 171 -14.62 -26.99 -6.47
N ARG A 172 -15.25 -27.79 -7.34
CA ARG A 172 -15.39 -27.40 -8.75
C ARG A 172 -16.21 -26.13 -8.92
N GLU A 173 -17.23 -25.89 -8.08
CA GLU A 173 -18.07 -24.69 -8.14
C GLU A 173 -17.31 -23.38 -7.88
N VAL A 174 -16.22 -23.40 -7.10
CA VAL A 174 -15.48 -22.17 -6.76
C VAL A 174 -14.52 -21.72 -7.85
N ARG A 175 -14.17 -22.59 -8.80
CA ARG A 175 -13.09 -22.33 -9.77
C ARG A 175 -13.40 -21.20 -10.73
N THR A 176 -14.60 -21.20 -11.31
CA THR A 176 -15.05 -20.11 -12.20
C THR A 176 -15.19 -18.78 -11.45
N PRO A 177 -15.81 -18.73 -10.24
CA PRO A 177 -15.74 -17.56 -9.38
C PRO A 177 -14.32 -17.04 -9.13
N ILE A 178 -13.36 -17.91 -8.80
CA ILE A 178 -11.96 -17.54 -8.62
C ILE A 178 -11.41 -16.85 -9.87
N VAL A 179 -11.58 -17.43 -11.06
CA VAL A 179 -11.07 -16.85 -12.31
C VAL A 179 -11.75 -15.52 -12.66
N ARG A 180 -13.04 -15.36 -12.33
CA ARG A 180 -13.72 -14.05 -12.46
C ARG A 180 -13.14 -13.01 -11.52
N THR A 181 -12.85 -13.39 -10.28
CA THR A 181 -12.22 -12.49 -9.31
C THR A 181 -10.80 -12.11 -9.76
N LEU A 182 -10.00 -13.07 -10.24
CA LEU A 182 -8.68 -12.79 -10.82
C LEU A 182 -8.78 -11.81 -12.01
N CYS A 183 -9.78 -11.94 -12.88
CA CYS A 183 -10.05 -10.97 -13.95
C CYS A 183 -10.30 -9.56 -13.38
N GLY A 184 -11.13 -9.46 -12.34
CA GLY A 184 -11.39 -8.19 -11.65
C GLY A 184 -10.14 -7.58 -11.00
N PHE A 185 -9.32 -8.39 -10.34
CA PHE A 185 -8.05 -7.97 -9.73
C PHE A 185 -7.04 -7.50 -10.78
N MET A 186 -6.86 -8.25 -11.86
CA MET A 186 -5.98 -7.88 -12.98
C MET A 186 -6.39 -6.54 -13.60
N ASN A 187 -7.70 -6.25 -13.66
CA ASN A 187 -8.18 -4.96 -14.15
C ASN A 187 -7.97 -3.80 -13.17
N LEU A 188 -7.71 -4.08 -11.89
CA LEU A 188 -7.41 -3.11 -10.84
C LEU A 188 -5.88 -3.06 -10.59
N HIS A 189 -5.42 -3.27 -9.36
CA HIS A 189 -4.02 -3.18 -8.95
C HIS A 189 -3.36 -4.57 -8.74
N GLY A 190 -4.05 -5.65 -9.12
CA GLY A 190 -3.69 -6.99 -8.70
C GLY A 190 -4.45 -7.40 -7.44
N GLY A 191 -4.06 -8.52 -6.84
CA GLY A 191 -4.68 -9.01 -5.62
C GLY A 191 -4.41 -10.48 -5.34
N THR A 192 -4.98 -10.97 -4.24
CA THR A 192 -4.76 -12.32 -3.73
C THR A 192 -6.07 -13.01 -3.44
N VAL A 193 -6.19 -14.26 -3.90
CA VAL A 193 -7.26 -15.17 -3.50
C VAL A 193 -6.68 -16.18 -2.50
N PHE A 194 -7.27 -16.27 -1.32
CA PHE A 194 -6.93 -17.31 -0.34
C PHE A 194 -7.99 -18.42 -0.34
N VAL A 195 -7.56 -19.66 -0.57
CA VAL A 195 -8.41 -20.85 -0.55
C VAL A 195 -8.11 -21.68 0.70
N GLY A 196 -9.14 -22.14 1.40
CA GLY A 196 -9.05 -22.68 2.76
C GLY A 196 -9.30 -21.64 3.86
N VAL A 197 -9.95 -20.53 3.53
CA VAL A 197 -10.27 -19.44 4.47
C VAL A 197 -11.78 -19.17 4.42
N THR A 198 -12.41 -19.02 5.58
CA THR A 198 -13.83 -18.65 5.66
C THR A 198 -14.05 -17.17 5.37
N ASP A 199 -15.27 -16.81 4.99
CA ASP A 199 -15.66 -15.41 4.75
C ASP A 199 -15.42 -14.51 5.99
N GLY A 200 -15.42 -15.11 7.19
CA GLY A 200 -15.07 -14.44 8.45
C GLY A 200 -13.56 -14.33 8.74
N GLY A 201 -12.69 -14.67 7.78
CA GLY A 201 -11.23 -14.61 7.93
C GLY A 201 -10.63 -15.70 8.82
N GLN A 202 -11.34 -16.82 9.04
CA GLN A 202 -10.80 -17.94 9.80
C GLN A 202 -10.11 -18.95 8.88
N VAL A 203 -8.94 -19.44 9.28
CA VAL A 203 -8.21 -20.48 8.53
C VAL A 203 -8.89 -21.84 8.73
N ALA A 204 -9.69 -22.24 7.73
CA ALA A 204 -10.37 -23.53 7.69
C ALA A 204 -9.41 -24.64 7.28
N GLY A 205 -8.49 -24.34 6.35
CA GLY A 205 -7.64 -25.30 5.65
C GLY A 205 -8.37 -25.95 4.47
N VAL A 206 -7.61 -26.57 3.58
CA VAL A 206 -8.13 -27.44 2.52
C VAL A 206 -7.87 -28.90 2.89
N ASP A 207 -8.92 -29.71 2.96
CA ASP A 207 -8.80 -31.15 3.15
C ASP A 207 -8.59 -31.82 1.79
N ALA A 208 -7.33 -31.82 1.34
CA ALA A 208 -6.96 -32.21 -0.01
C ALA A 208 -5.56 -32.82 -0.05
N THR A 209 -5.36 -33.85 -0.87
CA THR A 209 -4.02 -34.39 -1.11
C THR A 209 -3.21 -33.46 -2.02
N THR A 210 -1.89 -33.60 -2.07
CA THR A 210 -1.04 -32.87 -3.03
C THR A 210 -1.52 -33.03 -4.47
N LYS A 211 -1.99 -34.23 -4.85
CA LYS A 211 -2.53 -34.49 -6.19
C LYS A 211 -3.81 -33.69 -6.49
N ASP A 212 -4.65 -33.50 -5.48
CA ASP A 212 -5.89 -32.71 -5.61
C ASP A 212 -5.57 -31.23 -5.77
N LEU A 213 -4.57 -30.73 -5.05
CA LEU A 213 -4.06 -29.36 -5.15
C LEU A 213 -3.42 -29.09 -6.52
N ASP A 214 -2.57 -30.00 -7.00
CA ASP A 214 -1.96 -29.90 -8.34
C ASP A 214 -3.04 -29.90 -9.43
N LYS A 215 -4.09 -30.71 -9.27
CA LYS A 215 -5.22 -30.75 -10.19
C LYS A 215 -6.01 -29.45 -10.13
N PHE A 216 -6.26 -28.92 -8.94
CA PHE A 216 -6.91 -27.63 -8.75
C PHE A 216 -6.15 -26.50 -9.45
N GLU A 217 -4.83 -26.40 -9.26
CA GLU A 217 -4.00 -25.40 -9.95
C GLU A 217 -4.11 -25.54 -11.48
N ARG A 218 -3.93 -26.76 -12.02
CA ARG A 218 -4.05 -27.00 -13.47
C ARG A 218 -5.42 -26.60 -14.01
N ASP A 219 -6.48 -26.88 -13.26
CA ASP A 219 -7.85 -26.55 -13.66
C ASP A 219 -8.07 -25.02 -13.67
N ILE A 220 -7.53 -24.29 -12.69
CA ILE A 220 -7.56 -22.82 -12.68
C ILE A 220 -6.75 -22.24 -13.85
N ARG A 221 -5.51 -22.71 -14.08
CA ARG A 221 -4.68 -22.27 -15.22
C ARG A 221 -5.35 -22.52 -16.57
N SER A 222 -6.02 -23.66 -16.70
CA SER A 222 -6.80 -23.99 -17.91
C SER A 222 -8.00 -23.07 -18.08
N LEU A 223 -8.70 -22.73 -16.99
CA LEU A 223 -9.81 -21.77 -17.03
C LEU A 223 -9.33 -20.36 -17.35
N ILE A 224 -8.19 -19.91 -16.80
CA ILE A 224 -7.57 -18.62 -17.16
C ILE A 224 -7.31 -18.57 -18.67
N ARG A 225 -6.67 -19.61 -19.23
CA ARG A 225 -6.40 -19.68 -20.67
C ARG A 225 -7.68 -19.61 -21.50
N LEU A 226 -8.72 -20.35 -21.10
CA LEU A 226 -9.99 -20.44 -21.84
C LEU A 226 -10.84 -19.16 -21.70
N ARG A 227 -10.83 -18.51 -20.54
CA ARG A 227 -11.75 -17.42 -20.19
C ARG A 227 -11.13 -16.04 -20.32
N LEU A 228 -9.84 -15.89 -20.04
CA LEU A 228 -9.14 -14.60 -20.08
C LEU A 228 -8.21 -14.51 -21.29
N GLY A 229 -7.68 -15.65 -21.75
CA GLY A 229 -6.73 -15.74 -22.84
C GLY A 229 -5.36 -16.27 -22.39
N THR A 230 -4.51 -16.62 -23.36
CA THR A 230 -3.28 -17.39 -23.12
C THR A 230 -2.24 -16.66 -22.25
N PHE A 231 -2.11 -15.34 -22.41
CA PHE A 231 -1.02 -14.57 -21.80
C PHE A 231 -1.19 -14.29 -20.30
N PHE A 232 -2.41 -14.36 -19.78
CA PHE A 232 -2.70 -13.97 -18.39
C PHE A 232 -2.26 -15.00 -17.35
N ASN A 233 -1.90 -16.22 -17.76
CA ASN A 233 -1.28 -17.19 -16.85
C ASN A 233 0.06 -16.72 -16.29
N ASN A 234 0.77 -15.84 -17.01
CA ASN A 234 2.05 -15.30 -16.56
C ASN A 234 1.92 -14.28 -15.43
N LEU A 235 0.71 -13.79 -15.18
CA LEU A 235 0.40 -12.84 -14.11
C LEU A 235 -0.16 -13.55 -12.88
N VAL A 236 -0.17 -14.88 -12.82
CA VAL A 236 -0.78 -15.64 -11.72
C VAL A 236 0.21 -16.60 -11.10
N HIS A 237 0.40 -16.46 -9.79
CA HIS A 237 1.33 -17.23 -8.97
C HIS A 237 0.56 -18.03 -7.92
N PHE A 238 0.94 -19.30 -7.74
CA PHE A 238 0.33 -20.21 -6.79
C PHE A 238 1.33 -20.60 -5.73
N GLU A 239 0.91 -20.54 -4.47
CA GLU A 239 1.71 -20.96 -3.33
C GLU A 239 0.86 -21.81 -2.38
N LEU A 240 1.48 -22.86 -1.84
CA LEU A 240 0.90 -23.67 -0.77
C LEU A 240 1.52 -23.24 0.55
N GLU A 241 0.68 -22.78 1.47
CA GLU A 241 1.15 -22.30 2.77
C GLU A 241 0.57 -23.12 3.93
N GLY A 242 1.40 -23.37 4.94
CA GLY A 242 0.97 -23.96 6.21
C GLY A 242 0.72 -22.88 7.25
N ILE A 243 -0.54 -22.65 7.60
CA ILE A 243 -0.94 -21.67 8.62
C ILE A 243 -1.69 -22.38 9.75
N TYR A 244 -1.21 -22.24 10.99
CA TYR A 244 -1.78 -22.90 12.17
C TYR A 244 -1.93 -24.44 12.00
N GLY A 245 -0.97 -25.08 11.31
CA GLY A 245 -1.00 -26.52 11.03
C GLY A 245 -2.00 -26.95 9.95
N LYS A 246 -2.62 -25.99 9.25
CA LYS A 246 -3.56 -26.24 8.15
C LYS A 246 -2.97 -25.74 6.84
N THR A 247 -3.17 -26.49 5.76
CA THR A 247 -2.75 -26.08 4.42
C THR A 247 -3.79 -25.15 3.82
N ILE A 248 -3.33 -24.05 3.21
CA ILE A 248 -4.15 -23.17 2.37
C ILE A 248 -3.50 -23.01 0.99
N VAL A 249 -4.27 -22.56 0.00
CA VAL A 249 -3.75 -22.17 -1.32
C VAL A 249 -3.82 -20.66 -1.43
N ARG A 250 -2.67 -20.04 -1.68
CA ARG A 250 -2.56 -18.63 -2.03
C ARG A 250 -2.43 -18.50 -3.54
N ILE A 251 -3.27 -17.65 -4.14
CA ILE A 251 -3.24 -17.35 -5.56
C ILE A 251 -3.08 -15.84 -5.71
N ASP A 252 -1.87 -15.39 -6.01
CA ASP A 252 -1.60 -13.99 -6.29
C ASP A 252 -1.77 -13.71 -7.79
N CYS A 253 -2.24 -12.51 -8.11
CA CYS A 253 -2.18 -12.01 -9.47
C CYS A 253 -1.75 -10.56 -9.58
N ASP A 254 -0.95 -10.29 -10.60
CA ASP A 254 -0.46 -8.96 -10.92
C ASP A 254 -1.51 -8.14 -11.67
N ALA A 255 -1.41 -6.82 -11.53
CA ALA A 255 -2.16 -5.89 -12.36
C ALA A 255 -1.79 -6.08 -13.85
N ALA A 256 -2.80 -6.23 -14.71
CA ALA A 256 -2.57 -6.30 -16.14
C ALA A 256 -2.15 -4.93 -16.70
N ARG A 257 -1.40 -4.95 -17.80
CA ARG A 257 -1.02 -3.74 -18.57
C ARG A 257 -2.05 -3.37 -19.64
N SER A 258 -3.05 -4.21 -19.83
CA SER A 258 -4.13 -4.03 -20.79
C SER A 258 -5.44 -4.57 -20.18
N PRO A 259 -6.61 -4.07 -20.62
CA PRO A 259 -7.90 -4.61 -20.19
C PRO A 259 -7.99 -6.12 -20.34
N VAL A 260 -8.51 -6.78 -19.32
CA VAL A 260 -8.81 -8.21 -19.29
C VAL A 260 -10.32 -8.39 -19.40
N PHE A 261 -10.76 -9.17 -20.37
CA PHE A 261 -12.17 -9.50 -20.55
C PHE A 261 -12.40 -10.96 -20.18
N PHE A 262 -13.50 -11.22 -19.49
CA PHE A 262 -13.93 -12.57 -19.16
C PHE A 262 -14.85 -13.10 -20.25
N ARG A 263 -14.47 -14.20 -20.90
CA ARG A 263 -15.19 -14.80 -22.03
C ARG A 263 -16.17 -15.87 -21.60
N THR A 264 -17.44 -15.69 -21.95
CA THR A 264 -18.47 -16.72 -21.84
C THR A 264 -18.89 -17.20 -23.22
N TYR A 265 -19.40 -18.44 -23.29
CA TYR A 265 -19.86 -19.04 -24.55
C TYR A 265 -21.32 -19.45 -24.35
N ASN A 266 -22.23 -18.85 -25.11
CA ASN A 266 -23.64 -19.23 -25.13
C ASN A 266 -24.05 -19.53 -26.57
N GLN A 267 -24.65 -20.70 -26.83
CA GLN A 267 -25.15 -21.07 -28.16
C GLN A 267 -24.16 -20.83 -29.33
N GLN A 268 -22.86 -21.08 -29.09
CA GLN A 268 -21.74 -20.84 -30.03
C GLN A 268 -21.34 -19.38 -30.29
N GLU A 269 -21.97 -18.41 -29.62
CA GLU A 269 -21.50 -17.02 -29.60
C GLU A 269 -20.61 -16.76 -28.39
N GLU A 270 -19.46 -16.11 -28.65
CA GLU A 270 -18.55 -15.62 -27.62
C GLU A 270 -19.05 -14.27 -27.11
N GLN A 271 -19.19 -14.14 -25.79
CA GLN A 271 -19.51 -12.88 -25.13
C GLN A 271 -18.38 -12.49 -24.19
N GLU A 272 -18.00 -11.22 -24.23
CA GLU A 272 -16.97 -10.65 -23.36
C GLU A 272 -17.58 -9.78 -22.26
N GLU A 273 -17.18 -10.05 -21.03
CA GLU A 273 -17.57 -9.29 -19.84
C GLU A 273 -16.37 -8.49 -19.33
N PHE A 274 -16.51 -7.17 -19.19
CA PHE A 274 -15.52 -6.35 -18.49
C PHE A 274 -15.85 -6.30 -17.00
N ILE A 275 -14.97 -6.91 -16.19
CA ILE A 275 -15.16 -7.07 -14.75
C ILE A 275 -14.12 -6.22 -14.01
N VAL A 276 -14.56 -5.41 -13.05
CA VAL A 276 -13.71 -4.67 -12.12
C VAL A 276 -14.14 -4.97 -10.68
N ARG A 277 -13.29 -4.68 -9.69
CA ARG A 277 -13.68 -4.78 -8.28
C ARG A 277 -14.25 -3.45 -7.78
N THR A 278 -15.26 -3.53 -6.91
CA THR A 278 -15.78 -2.38 -6.16
C THR A 278 -16.09 -2.85 -4.75
N GLY A 279 -15.26 -2.47 -3.78
CA GLY A 279 -15.24 -3.17 -2.49
C GLY A 279 -14.89 -4.65 -2.70
N ASN A 280 -15.53 -5.58 -1.99
CA ASN A 280 -15.28 -7.01 -2.15
C ASN A 280 -16.16 -7.71 -3.22
N ALA A 281 -16.78 -6.96 -4.13
CA ALA A 281 -17.65 -7.51 -5.16
C ALA A 281 -17.10 -7.32 -6.59
N ASN A 282 -17.43 -8.27 -7.47
CA ASN A 282 -17.20 -8.16 -8.90
C ASN A 282 -18.31 -7.31 -9.54
N THR A 283 -17.92 -6.18 -10.13
CA THR A 283 -18.80 -5.24 -10.83
C THR A 283 -18.62 -5.40 -12.33
N HIS A 284 -19.73 -5.62 -13.05
CA HIS A 284 -19.73 -5.77 -14.50
C HIS A 284 -20.06 -4.44 -15.17
N ILE A 285 -19.09 -3.86 -15.89
CA ILE A 285 -19.31 -2.64 -16.66
C ILE A 285 -19.80 -3.02 -18.05
N LYS A 286 -21.07 -2.71 -18.34
CA LYS A 286 -21.71 -3.09 -19.62
C LYS A 286 -21.63 -2.00 -20.69
N LYS A 287 -21.54 -0.73 -20.29
CA LYS A 287 -21.57 0.40 -21.23
C LYS A 287 -20.17 0.67 -21.78
N GLY A 288 -20.00 0.61 -23.10
CA GLY A 288 -18.72 0.89 -23.74
C GLY A 288 -18.13 2.27 -23.40
N SER A 289 -18.96 3.29 -23.23
CA SER A 289 -18.51 4.63 -22.82
C SER A 289 -17.89 4.67 -21.42
N GLU A 290 -18.35 3.82 -20.49
CA GLU A 290 -17.78 3.69 -19.15
C GLU A 290 -16.46 2.90 -19.19
N ILE A 291 -16.40 1.84 -20.01
CA ILE A 291 -15.17 1.08 -20.24
C ILE A 291 -14.07 1.99 -20.82
N ILE A 292 -14.41 2.83 -21.80
CA ILE A 292 -13.45 3.79 -22.39
C ILE A 292 -12.96 4.80 -21.34
N LYS A 293 -13.84 5.33 -20.51
CA LYS A 293 -13.45 6.24 -19.41
C LYS A 293 -12.54 5.56 -18.39
N TYR A 294 -12.84 4.30 -18.04
CA TYR A 294 -12.00 3.50 -17.17
C TYR A 294 -10.63 3.28 -17.81
N TYR A 295 -10.61 2.90 -19.08
CA TYR A 295 -9.39 2.64 -19.84
C TYR A 295 -8.44 3.84 -19.83
N GLN A 296 -8.97 5.03 -20.12
CA GLN A 296 -8.19 6.27 -20.13
C GLN A 296 -7.63 6.67 -18.76
N ARG A 297 -8.23 6.22 -17.66
CA ARG A 297 -7.76 6.53 -16.31
C ARG A 297 -6.76 5.51 -15.77
N ARG A 298 -6.94 4.23 -16.11
CA ARG A 298 -6.17 3.11 -15.54
C ARG A 298 -4.97 2.69 -16.39
N TYR A 299 -5.08 2.75 -17.71
CA TYR A 299 -4.09 2.16 -18.63
C TYR A 299 -3.36 3.17 -19.52
N LYS A 300 -3.71 4.46 -19.43
CA LYS A 300 -3.12 5.53 -20.24
C LYS A 300 -2.53 6.60 -19.33
#